data_AF-A0A1A8D2G1-F1
#
_entry.id   AF-A0A1A8D2G1-F1
#
_cell.length_a   1.000
_cell.length_b   1.000
_cell.length_c   1.000
_cell.angle_alpha   90.00
_cell.angle_beta   90.00
_cell.angle_gamma   90.00
#
_symmetry.space_group_name_H-M   'P 1'
#
loop_
_entity.id
_entity.type
_entity.pdbx_description
1 polymer ?
#
loop_
_entity_poly.entity_id
_entity_poly.type
_entity_poly.pdbx_seq_one_letter_code
_entity_poly.pdbx_strand_id
1 'polypeptide(L)'
;MCADCLFLDQYRASLVDAIRRLLRPNGTALVFAPLRGETLTRFCQLAQQVGLYVSQRQQYDAQVWGVHLKMLKEGKQVYDENIHYPLLITLTKEPQPVHHAE
;
A
#
# COMPACT_ATOMS: atom_id res chain seq x y z
N MET A 1 -3.48 -2.59 -9.55
CA MET A 1 -2.65 -3.22 -8.50
C MET A 1 -1.19 -2.90 -8.78
N CYS A 2 -0.36 -2.78 -7.75
CA CYS A 2 1.10 -2.68 -7.89
C CYS A 2 1.81 -3.38 -6.73
N ALA A 3 3.07 -3.78 -6.94
CA ALA A 3 3.89 -4.46 -5.94
C ALA A 3 5.30 -3.83 -5.88
N ASP A 4 5.82 -3.65 -4.65
CA ASP A 4 7.15 -3.12 -4.31
C ASP A 4 7.62 -1.93 -5.17
N CYS A 5 6.78 -0.92 -5.32
CA CYS A 5 7.08 0.27 -6.14
C CYS A 5 7.24 1.56 -5.31
N LEU A 6 7.31 1.44 -3.98
CA LEU A 6 7.24 2.58 -3.04
C LEU A 6 8.62 3.18 -2.70
N PHE A 7 9.70 2.53 -3.12
CA PHE A 7 11.08 2.91 -2.80
C PHE A 7 11.61 4.10 -3.63
N LEU A 8 10.86 4.54 -4.63
CA LEU A 8 11.26 5.65 -5.50
C LEU A 8 10.79 6.99 -4.91
N ASP A 9 11.64 7.64 -4.12
CA ASP A 9 11.31 8.88 -3.42
C ASP A 9 10.75 9.98 -4.33
N GLN A 10 11.42 10.24 -5.45
CA GLN A 10 11.06 11.29 -6.40
C GLN A 10 9.71 11.07 -7.12
N TYR A 11 9.20 9.83 -7.18
CA TYR A 11 7.99 9.49 -7.93
C TYR A 11 6.80 9.09 -7.04
N ARG A 12 7.00 8.99 -5.73
CA ARG A 12 5.97 8.54 -4.79
C ARG A 12 4.68 9.36 -4.86
N ALA A 13 4.80 10.69 -4.93
CA ALA A 13 3.66 11.59 -5.07
C ALA A 13 2.94 11.41 -6.41
N SER A 14 3.70 11.26 -7.50
CA SER A 14 3.14 11.03 -8.84
C SER A 14 2.38 9.69 -8.93
N LEU A 15 2.88 8.64 -8.28
CA LEU A 15 2.20 7.35 -8.19
C LEU A 15 0.87 7.46 -7.44
N VAL A 16 0.85 8.14 -6.30
CA VAL A 16 -0.37 8.38 -5.51
C VAL A 16 -1.40 9.14 -6.34
N ASP A 17 -1.00 10.21 -7.03
CA ASP A 17 -1.91 10.98 -7.89
C ASP A 17 -2.43 10.14 -9.07
N ALA A 18 -1.58 9.32 -9.69
CA ALA A 18 -2.00 8.41 -10.75
C ALA A 18 -3.05 7.41 -10.24
N ILE A 19 -2.84 6.79 -9.07
CA ILE A 19 -3.82 5.88 -8.46
C ILE A 19 -5.15 6.62 -8.23
N ARG A 20 -5.13 7.82 -7.63
CA ARG A 20 -6.34 8.61 -7.37
C ARG A 20 -7.13 8.93 -8.64
N ARG A 21 -6.45 9.30 -9.74
CA ARG A 21 -7.09 9.62 -11.02
C ARG A 21 -7.64 8.39 -11.73
N LEU A 22 -6.92 7.27 -11.67
CA LEU A 22 -7.31 6.02 -12.34
C LEU A 22 -8.43 5.27 -11.59
N LEU A 23 -8.56 5.45 -10.28
CA LEU A 23 -9.67 4.88 -9.53
C LEU A 23 -10.99 5.57 -9.88
N ARG A 24 -11.97 4.75 -10.27
CA ARG A 24 -13.39 5.14 -10.28
C ARG A 24 -13.89 5.47 -8.87
N PRO A 25 -15.01 6.19 -8.70
CA PRO A 25 -15.66 6.33 -7.40
C PRO A 25 -15.90 4.96 -6.76
N ASN A 26 -15.63 4.82 -5.45
CA ASN A 26 -15.64 3.54 -4.71
C ASN A 26 -14.66 2.48 -5.26
N GLY A 27 -13.74 2.88 -6.13
CA GLY A 27 -12.69 2.01 -6.63
C GLY A 27 -11.65 1.74 -5.55
N THR A 28 -11.07 0.54 -5.62
CA THR A 28 -10.03 0.10 -4.70
C THR A 28 -8.76 -0.27 -5.47
N ALA A 29 -7.61 0.25 -5.02
CA ALA A 29 -6.31 -0.23 -5.43
C ALA A 29 -5.70 -1.11 -4.34
N LEU A 30 -5.08 -2.21 -4.77
CA LEU A 30 -4.29 -3.10 -3.93
C LEU A 30 -2.81 -2.84 -4.19
N VAL A 31 -2.06 -2.63 -3.11
CA VAL A 31 -0.63 -2.40 -3.13
C VAL A 31 0.02 -3.40 -2.16
N PHE A 32 1.02 -4.14 -2.65
CA PHE A 32 1.83 -5.02 -1.81
C PHE A 32 3.24 -4.47 -1.71
N ALA A 33 3.70 -4.10 -0.53
CA ALA A 33 5.05 -3.56 -0.36
C ALA A 33 5.58 -3.79 1.05
N PRO A 34 6.89 -4.00 1.23
CA PRO A 34 7.51 -4.01 2.54
C PRO A 34 7.54 -2.60 3.13
N LEU A 35 7.76 -2.49 4.45
CA LEU A 35 7.92 -1.20 5.13
C LEU A 35 9.03 -0.36 4.49
N ARG A 36 10.17 -1.03 4.26
CA ARG A 36 11.44 -0.51 3.74
C ARG A 36 11.75 0.84 4.35
N GLY A 37 12.04 0.82 5.65
CA GLY A 37 12.17 2.02 6.47
C GLY A 37 10.83 2.77 6.52
N GLU A 38 10.84 4.03 6.11
CA GLU A 38 9.66 4.89 6.14
C GLU A 38 8.93 4.99 4.79
N THR A 39 9.40 4.28 3.75
CA THR A 39 8.89 4.46 2.39
C THR A 39 7.40 4.10 2.25
N LEU A 40 6.96 3.01 2.89
CA LEU A 40 5.56 2.62 2.98
C LEU A 40 4.73 3.68 3.73
N THR A 41 5.21 4.08 4.91
CA THR A 41 4.55 5.06 5.77
C THR A 41 4.33 6.37 5.03
N ARG A 42 5.36 6.85 4.33
CA ARG A 42 5.29 8.09 3.55
C ARG A 42 4.31 7.98 2.38
N PHE A 43 4.23 6.82 1.74
CA PHE A 43 3.25 6.58 0.68
C PHE A 43 1.81 6.64 1.22
N CYS A 44 1.55 6.00 2.36
CA CYS A 44 0.24 6.05 3.02
C CYS A 44 -0.15 7.48 3.41
N GLN A 45 0.78 8.27 3.96
CA GLN A 45 0.55 9.68 4.29
C GLN A 45 0.15 10.50 3.05
N LEU A 46 0.88 10.35 1.94
CA LEU A 46 0.58 11.04 0.69
C LEU A 46 -0.79 10.63 0.14
N ALA A 47 -1.15 9.34 0.22
CA ALA A 47 -2.45 8.85 -0.21
C ALA A 47 -3.59 9.47 0.61
N GLN A 48 -3.44 9.56 1.93
CA GLN A 48 -4.41 10.22 2.80
C GLN A 48 -4.56 11.71 2.48
N GLN A 49 -3.45 12.42 2.22
CA GLN A 49 -3.45 13.84 1.87
C GLN A 49 -4.23 14.16 0.59
N VAL A 50 -4.33 13.21 -0.35
CA VAL A 50 -5.11 13.38 -1.59
C VAL A 50 -6.52 12.79 -1.51
N GLY A 51 -6.99 12.44 -0.30
CA GLY A 51 -8.35 11.99 -0.03
C GLY A 51 -8.60 10.50 -0.30
N LEU A 52 -7.56 9.66 -0.33
CA LEU A 52 -7.75 8.21 -0.38
C LEU A 52 -7.85 7.65 1.05
N TYR A 53 -8.82 6.76 1.27
CA TYR A 53 -8.88 5.97 2.48
C TYR A 53 -7.82 4.86 2.43
N VAL A 54 -7.01 4.74 3.48
CA VAL A 54 -5.90 3.80 3.55
C VAL A 54 -6.17 2.77 4.65
N SER A 55 -6.10 1.49 4.28
CA SER A 55 -6.09 0.37 5.24
C SER A 55 -4.85 -0.48 5.01
N GLN A 56 -4.21 -0.92 6.10
CA GLN A 56 -3.02 -1.77 6.07
C GLN A 56 -3.32 -3.10 6.77
N ARG A 57 -2.92 -4.21 6.16
CA ARG A 57 -3.04 -5.54 6.74
C ARG A 57 -1.71 -6.27 6.63
N GLN A 58 -1.23 -6.74 7.78
CA GLN A 58 -0.05 -7.60 7.84
C GLN A 58 -0.42 -9.05 7.54
N GLN A 59 -1.47 -9.58 8.19
CA GLN A 59 -1.94 -10.95 8.00
C GLN A 59 -3.10 -11.00 7.00
N TYR A 60 -2.79 -10.79 5.71
CA TYR A 60 -3.80 -10.81 4.64
C TYR A 60 -4.06 -12.20 4.06
N ASP A 61 -3.15 -13.15 4.26
CA ASP A 61 -3.29 -14.54 3.84
C ASP A 61 -2.58 -15.49 4.83
N ALA A 62 -3.23 -16.60 5.15
CA ALA A 62 -2.74 -17.54 6.16
C ALA A 62 -1.50 -18.31 5.70
N GLN A 63 -1.39 -18.65 4.41
CA GLN A 63 -0.22 -19.35 3.87
C GLN A 63 0.99 -18.44 3.81
N VAL A 64 0.82 -17.21 3.33
CA VAL A 64 1.87 -16.20 3.30
C VAL A 64 2.35 -15.86 4.70
N TRP A 65 1.42 -15.72 5.66
CA TRP A 65 1.77 -15.52 7.06
C TRP A 65 2.55 -16.70 7.64
N GLY A 66 2.14 -17.93 7.33
CA GLY A 66 2.86 -19.14 7.73
C GLY A 66 4.31 -19.18 7.22
N VAL A 67 4.52 -18.80 5.95
CA VAL A 67 5.87 -18.67 5.37
C VAL A 67 6.66 -17.58 6.06
N HIS A 68 6.08 -16.41 6.30
CA HIS A 68 6.72 -15.32 7.04
C HIS A 68 7.20 -15.75 8.43
N LEU A 69 6.34 -16.42 9.20
CA LEU A 69 6.71 -16.94 10.53
C LEU A 69 7.81 -18.00 10.47
N LYS A 70 7.85 -18.82 9.41
CA LYS A 70 8.96 -19.76 9.19
C LYS A 70 10.25 -19.00 8.89
N MET A 71 10.22 -18.03 7.98
CA MET A 71 11.41 -17.30 7.54
C MET A 71 11.99 -16.41 8.64
N LEU A 72 11.17 -15.85 9.53
CA LEU A 72 11.65 -15.12 10.71
C LEU A 72 12.60 -15.96 11.59
N LYS A 73 12.45 -17.28 11.60
CA LYS A 73 13.31 -18.19 12.38
C LYS A 73 14.69 -18.41 11.76
N GLU A 74 14.85 -18.15 10.45
CA GLU A 74 16.13 -18.26 9.74
C GLU A 74 17.08 -17.09 10.04
N GLY A 75 16.58 -16.05 10.73
CA GLY A 75 17.35 -14.89 11.16
C GLY A 75 17.47 -13.79 10.11
N LYS A 76 17.82 -12.58 10.56
CA LYS A 76 17.75 -11.34 9.77
C LYS A 76 18.67 -11.31 8.54
N GLN A 77 19.75 -12.08 8.55
CA GLN A 77 20.67 -12.22 7.40
C GLN A 77 20.01 -12.94 6.21
N VAL A 78 19.06 -13.83 6.50
CA VAL A 78 18.30 -14.59 5.49
C VAL A 78 16.98 -13.88 5.19
N TYR A 79 16.32 -13.36 6.22
CA TYR A 79 15.01 -12.72 6.09
C TYR A 79 14.88 -11.51 7.01
N ASP A 80 15.04 -10.32 6.44
CA ASP A 80 14.63 -9.06 7.07
C ASP A 80 13.22 -8.65 6.62
N GLU A 81 12.25 -8.72 7.54
CA GLU A 81 10.85 -8.36 7.27
C GLU A 81 10.69 -6.92 6.77
N ASN A 82 11.59 -6.01 7.16
CA ASN A 82 11.55 -4.61 6.74
C ASN A 82 11.74 -4.46 5.23
N ILE A 83 12.43 -5.38 4.56
CA ILE A 83 12.68 -5.33 3.12
C ILE A 83 12.06 -6.50 2.35
N HIS A 84 11.65 -7.58 3.04
CA HIS A 84 11.16 -8.79 2.40
C HIS A 84 9.67 -9.06 2.64
N TYR A 85 9.08 -8.66 3.76
CA TYR A 85 7.67 -8.99 4.03
C TYR A 85 6.74 -7.96 3.38
N PRO A 86 5.95 -8.33 2.35
CA PRO A 86 5.01 -7.38 1.78
C PRO A 86 3.79 -7.27 2.68
N LEU A 87 3.43 -6.05 3.10
CA LEU A 87 2.13 -5.75 3.68
C LEU A 87 1.11 -5.54 2.57
N LEU A 88 -0.17 -5.79 2.86
CA LEU A 88 -1.28 -5.43 1.98
C LEU A 88 -1.79 -4.04 2.35
N ILE A 89 -1.77 -3.12 1.39
CA ILE A 89 -2.34 -1.78 1.51
C ILE A 89 -3.52 -1.68 0.56
N THR A 90 -4.65 -1.27 1.10
CA THR A 90 -5.88 -1.01 0.36
C THR A 90 -6.09 0.49 0.31
N LEU A 91 -6.17 1.05 -0.90
CA LEU A 91 -6.49 2.45 -1.14
C LEU A 91 -7.88 2.54 -1.76
N THR A 92 -8.82 3.20 -1.10
CA THR A 92 -10.19 3.36 -1.59
C THR A 92 -10.49 4.82 -1.85
N LYS A 93 -11.11 5.11 -2.99
CA LYS A 93 -11.58 6.45 -3.35
C LYS A 93 -13.03 6.62 -2.91
N GLU A 94 -13.31 7.68 -2.15
CA GLU A 94 -14.68 8.01 -1.74
C GLU A 94 -15.60 8.26 -2.95
N PRO A 95 -16.92 8.08 -2.79
CA PRO A 95 -17.87 8.54 -3.78
C PRO A 95 -17.74 10.05 -3.96
N GLN A 96 -17.69 10.53 -5.21
CA GLN A 96 -17.85 11.97 -5.44
C GLN A 96 -19.29 12.36 -5.08
N PRO A 97 -19.50 13.47 -4.36
CA PRO A 97 -20.83 14.04 -4.24
C PRO A 97 -21.34 14.33 -5.65
N VAL A 98 -22.50 13.77 -5.99
CA VAL A 98 -23.18 14.08 -7.24
C VAL A 98 -23.73 15.50 -7.08
N HIS A 99 -23.06 16.48 -7.66
CA HIS A 99 -23.68 17.79 -7.84
C HIS A 99 -24.75 17.63 -8.92
N HIS A 100 -26.00 17.51 -8.49
CA HIS A 100 -27.13 17.76 -9.38
C HIS A 100 -27.06 19.24 -9.77
N ALA A 101 -26.69 19.51 -11.01
CA ALA A 101 -26.94 20.82 -11.61
C ALA A 101 -28.46 20.95 -11.76
N GLU A 102 -29.03 21.96 -11.11
CA GLU A 102 -30.39 22.44 -11.35
C GLU A 102 -30.50 23.09 -12.74
#